data_AF-A0A1F4N570-F1
#
_entry.id   AF-A0A1F4N570-F1
#
_cell.length_a   1.000
_cell.length_b   1.000
_cell.length_c   1.000
_cell.angle_alpha   90.00
_cell.angle_beta   90.00
_cell.angle_gamma   90.00
#
_symmetry.space_group_name_H-M   'P 1'
#
loop_
_entity.id
_entity.type
_entity.pdbx_description
1 polymer ?
#
loop_
_entity_poly.entity_id
_entity_poly.type
_entity_poly.pdbx_seq_one_letter_code
_entity_poly.pdbx_strand_id
1 'polypeptide(L)'
;MAGIHRTDIEAALQWWRTRQAPAAGWAPQDAVAQLSALLALLDQHQEVECDEASMPAPFHGPWLAWYDSLPDTPCIAICSTSQGDALCKGCGRTFAEVQHWPEMSPADKRATWRRITAEGTAWRFNRYAERAREGAANTTTEPEGTSSREP
;
A
#
# COMPACT_ATOMS: atom_id res chain seq x y z
N MET A 1 0.84 3.54 15.86
CA MET A 1 1.05 3.17 14.44
C MET A 1 -0.14 2.32 14.03
N ALA A 2 -0.61 2.44 12.80
CA ALA A 2 -1.72 1.65 12.31
C ALA A 2 -1.35 0.16 12.21
N GLY A 3 -2.32 -0.73 12.42
CA GLY A 3 -2.15 -2.15 12.17
C GLY A 3 -2.37 -2.53 10.71
N ILE A 4 -1.88 -3.72 10.34
CA ILE A 4 -2.22 -4.38 9.08
C ILE A 4 -3.65 -4.90 9.22
N HIS A 5 -4.56 -4.36 8.40
CA HIS A 5 -5.98 -4.68 8.47
C HIS A 5 -6.33 -5.92 7.67
N ARG A 6 -7.32 -6.68 8.16
CA ARG A 6 -7.81 -7.92 7.54
C ARG A 6 -8.05 -7.79 6.04
N THR A 7 -8.69 -6.72 5.59
CA THR A 7 -9.00 -6.50 4.17
C THR A 7 -7.75 -6.42 3.28
N ASP A 8 -6.64 -5.91 3.81
CA ASP A 8 -5.37 -5.89 3.07
C ASP A 8 -4.74 -7.28 3.01
N ILE A 9 -4.88 -8.09 4.07
CA ILE A 9 -4.45 -9.49 4.09
C ILE A 9 -5.27 -10.32 3.08
N GLU A 10 -6.58 -10.10 3.02
CA GLU A 10 -7.47 -10.73 2.04
C GLU A 10 -7.09 -10.32 0.60
N ALA A 11 -6.79 -9.04 0.38
CA ALA A 11 -6.34 -8.55 -0.92
C ALA A 11 -4.98 -9.15 -1.32
N ALA A 12 -4.02 -9.25 -0.39
CA ALA A 12 -2.74 -9.91 -0.61
C ALA A 12 -2.92 -11.40 -0.94
N LEU A 13 -3.80 -12.10 -0.22
CA LEU A 13 -4.11 -13.50 -0.46
C LEU A 13 -4.70 -13.70 -1.86
N GLN A 14 -5.66 -12.85 -2.26
CA GLN A 14 -6.25 -12.91 -3.58
C GLN A 14 -5.23 -12.61 -4.68
N TRP A 15 -4.32 -11.67 -4.46
CA TRP A 15 -3.23 -11.38 -5.38
C TRP A 15 -2.28 -12.56 -5.55
N TRP A 16 -1.91 -13.25 -4.47
CA TRP A 16 -1.07 -14.45 -4.56
C TRP A 16 -1.77 -15.62 -5.26
N ARG A 17 -3.08 -15.79 -5.06
CA ARG A 17 -3.87 -16.85 -5.72
C ARG A 17 -3.92 -16.73 -7.24
N THR A 18 -3.80 -15.53 -7.80
CA THR A 18 -3.82 -15.32 -9.25
C THR A 18 -2.44 -15.43 -9.90
N ARG A 19 -1.37 -15.62 -9.10
CA ARG A 19 0.02 -15.66 -9.56
C ARG A 19 0.52 -17.09 -9.69
N GLN A 20 1.41 -17.28 -10.66
CA GLN A 20 2.15 -18.53 -10.87
C GLN A 20 3.65 -18.38 -10.60
N ALA A 21 4.19 -17.17 -10.73
CA ALA A 21 5.61 -16.90 -10.54
C ALA A 21 5.92 -16.45 -9.10
N PRO A 22 7.06 -16.87 -8.52
CA PRO A 22 7.56 -16.36 -7.25
C PRO A 22 7.76 -14.83 -7.28
N ALA A 23 7.66 -14.19 -6.13
CA ALA A 23 7.95 -12.77 -5.94
C ALA A 23 8.56 -12.51 -4.57
N ALA A 24 9.52 -11.58 -4.46
CA ALA A 24 10.18 -11.23 -3.21
C ALA A 24 10.68 -12.43 -2.37
N GLY A 25 11.14 -13.50 -3.04
CA GLY A 25 11.62 -14.72 -2.38
C GLY A 25 10.53 -15.70 -1.92
N TRP A 26 9.25 -15.42 -2.17
CA TRP A 26 8.12 -16.26 -1.80
C TRP A 26 7.56 -17.02 -3.01
N ALA A 27 7.37 -18.34 -2.84
CA ALA A 27 6.59 -19.13 -3.78
C ALA A 27 5.09 -18.88 -3.56
N PRO A 28 4.25 -18.83 -4.62
CA PRO A 28 2.83 -18.50 -4.48
C PRO A 28 2.08 -19.42 -3.51
N GLN A 29 2.34 -20.73 -3.55
CA GLN A 29 1.68 -21.69 -2.66
C GLN A 29 2.01 -21.44 -1.19
N ASP A 30 3.25 -21.07 -0.88
CA ASP A 30 3.70 -20.82 0.50
C ASP A 30 3.09 -19.51 1.00
N ALA A 31 3.10 -18.46 0.17
CA ALA A 31 2.47 -17.19 0.47
C ALA A 31 0.95 -17.34 0.75
N VAL A 32 0.24 -18.11 -0.08
CA VAL A 32 -1.19 -18.40 0.12
C VAL A 32 -1.41 -19.14 1.44
N ALA A 33 -0.56 -20.12 1.78
CA ALA A 33 -0.67 -20.87 3.02
C ALA A 33 -0.46 -19.98 4.26
N GLN A 34 0.58 -19.15 4.25
CA GLN A 34 0.88 -18.23 5.36
C GLN A 34 -0.23 -17.18 5.55
N LEU A 35 -0.69 -16.52 4.48
CA LEU A 35 -1.75 -15.51 4.58
C LEU A 35 -3.09 -16.13 5.00
N SER A 36 -3.41 -17.34 4.54
CA SER A 36 -4.63 -18.05 4.99
C SER A 36 -4.55 -18.42 6.48
N ALA A 37 -3.38 -18.87 6.94
CA ALA A 37 -3.16 -19.15 8.37
C ALA A 37 -3.26 -17.87 9.22
N LEU A 38 -2.75 -16.74 8.74
CA LEU A 38 -2.91 -15.45 9.41
C LEU A 38 -4.38 -15.05 9.55
N LEU A 39 -5.17 -15.17 8.48
CA LEU A 39 -6.62 -14.88 8.54
C LEU A 39 -7.34 -15.79 9.54
N ALA A 40 -6.98 -17.07 9.58
CA ALA A 40 -7.54 -18.02 10.54
C ALA A 40 -7.19 -17.64 12.00
N LEU A 41 -5.98 -17.14 12.25
CA LEU A 41 -5.60 -16.62 13.58
C LEU A 41 -6.40 -15.37 13.95
N LEU A 42 -6.57 -14.42 13.03
CA LEU A 42 -7.41 -13.24 13.25
C LEU A 42 -8.86 -13.64 13.58
N ASP A 43 -9.41 -14.60 12.84
CA ASP A 43 -10.76 -15.13 13.10
C ASP A 43 -10.87 -15.80 14.47
N GLN A 44 -9.87 -16.61 14.85
CA GLN A 44 -9.81 -17.28 16.15
C GLN A 44 -9.78 -16.28 17.32
N HIS A 45 -9.02 -15.19 17.16
CA HIS A 45 -8.88 -14.15 18.17
C HIS A 45 -9.95 -13.05 18.09
N GLN A 46 -10.83 -13.10 17.07
CA GLN A 46 -11.83 -12.07 16.78
C GLN A 46 -11.23 -10.68 16.54
N GLU A 47 -10.04 -10.63 15.95
CA GLU A 47 -9.29 -9.41 15.66
C GLU A 47 -9.48 -8.98 14.20
N VAL A 48 -9.47 -7.68 13.96
CA VAL A 48 -9.58 -7.08 12.61
C VAL A 48 -8.26 -6.53 12.09
N GLU A 49 -7.32 -6.28 13.00
CA GLU A 49 -5.99 -5.77 12.70
C GLU A 49 -4.94 -6.59 13.45
N CYS A 50 -3.74 -6.60 12.90
CA CYS A 50 -2.56 -7.13 13.55
C CYS A 50 -1.45 -6.09 13.52
N ASP A 51 -0.64 -6.06 14.57
CA ASP A 51 0.45 -5.10 14.68
C ASP A 51 1.58 -5.46 13.71
N GLU A 52 2.00 -4.48 12.89
CA GLU A 52 3.01 -4.67 11.84
C GLU A 52 4.39 -5.01 12.45
N ALA A 53 4.75 -4.34 13.55
CA ALA A 53 6.09 -4.46 14.13
C ALA A 53 6.33 -5.81 14.81
N SER A 54 5.30 -6.40 15.41
CA SER A 54 5.36 -7.70 16.08
C SER A 54 5.01 -8.89 15.19
N MET A 55 4.61 -8.65 13.94
CA MET A 55 4.22 -9.71 13.01
C MET A 55 5.42 -10.61 12.65
N PRO A 56 5.29 -11.94 12.81
CA PRO A 56 6.34 -12.87 12.38
C PRO A 56 6.62 -12.77 10.88
N ALA A 57 7.89 -12.84 10.51
CA ALA A 57 8.35 -12.71 9.12
C ALA A 57 7.62 -13.61 8.10
N PRO A 58 7.22 -14.87 8.43
CA PRO A 58 6.48 -15.69 7.48
C PRO A 58 5.10 -15.16 7.09
N PHE A 59 4.46 -14.41 7.98
CA PHE A 59 3.17 -13.76 7.72
C PHE A 59 3.35 -12.39 7.05
N HIS A 60 4.39 -11.67 7.46
CA HIS A 60 4.65 -10.32 6.99
C HIS A 60 5.20 -10.26 5.55
N GLY A 61 6.12 -11.17 5.20
CA GLY A 61 6.79 -11.18 3.89
C GLY A 61 5.85 -11.24 2.68
N PRO A 62 4.89 -12.19 2.63
CA PRO A 62 3.91 -12.26 1.55
C PRO A 62 3.03 -11.02 1.44
N TRP A 63 2.70 -10.40 2.57
CA TRP A 63 1.91 -9.16 2.59
C TRP A 63 2.72 -7.98 2.04
N LEU A 64 4.00 -7.85 2.43
CA LEU A 64 4.90 -6.84 1.87
C LEU A 64 5.08 -6.99 0.36
N ALA A 65 5.24 -8.22 -0.13
CA ALA A 65 5.35 -8.48 -1.57
C ALA A 65 4.11 -7.99 -2.36
N TRP A 66 2.92 -8.11 -1.77
CA TRP A 66 1.71 -7.53 -2.34
C TRP A 66 1.70 -6.00 -2.21
N TYR A 67 2.05 -5.46 -1.05
CA TYR A 67 2.13 -4.01 -0.81
C TYR A 67 3.04 -3.31 -1.83
N ASP A 68 4.23 -3.85 -2.07
CA ASP A 68 5.21 -3.32 -3.03
C ASP A 68 4.72 -3.37 -4.49
N SER A 69 3.70 -4.18 -4.78
CA SER A 69 3.08 -4.24 -6.12
C SER A 69 2.04 -3.13 -6.36
N LEU A 70 1.68 -2.36 -5.33
CA LEU A 70 0.69 -1.29 -5.41
C LEU A 70 1.35 0.06 -5.72
N PRO A 71 0.60 1.04 -6.24
CA PRO A 71 1.09 2.41 -6.33
C PRO A 71 1.47 2.95 -4.95
N ASP A 72 2.72 3.42 -4.80
CA ASP A 72 3.20 3.93 -3.50
C ASP A 72 2.35 5.12 -3.04
N THR A 73 2.18 6.15 -3.86
CA THR A 73 1.52 7.41 -3.44
C THR A 73 0.16 7.63 -4.07
N PRO A 74 -0.82 8.17 -3.32
CA PRO A 74 -2.12 8.52 -3.87
C PRO A 74 -2.16 9.89 -4.59
N CYS A 75 -1.02 10.55 -4.74
CA CYS A 75 -0.92 11.91 -5.27
C CYS A 75 -1.22 11.98 -6.78
N ILE A 76 -1.89 13.06 -7.21
CA ILE A 76 -2.14 13.38 -8.63
C ILE A 76 -1.56 14.75 -9.02
N ALA A 77 -0.49 15.17 -8.34
CA ALA A 77 0.17 16.47 -8.49
C ALA A 77 -0.78 17.69 -8.35
N ILE A 78 -1.82 17.54 -7.52
CA ILE A 78 -2.72 18.63 -7.12
C ILE A 78 -2.75 18.63 -5.60
N CYS A 79 -2.31 19.74 -5.00
CA CYS A 79 -2.27 19.91 -3.55
C CYS A 79 -3.10 21.13 -3.13
N SER A 80 -4.11 20.91 -2.28
CA SER A 80 -4.93 21.99 -1.74
C SER A 80 -4.70 22.23 -0.23
N THR A 81 -4.01 21.31 0.46
CA THR A 81 -3.63 21.49 1.87
C THR A 81 -2.60 22.61 2.04
N SER A 82 -1.69 22.79 1.08
CA SER A 82 -0.79 23.95 1.03
C SER A 82 -1.53 25.30 0.87
N GLN A 83 -2.82 25.26 0.51
CA GLN A 83 -3.69 26.43 0.35
C GLN A 83 -4.67 26.59 1.53
N GLY A 84 -4.55 25.74 2.56
CA GLY A 84 -5.33 25.84 3.80
C GLY A 84 -6.47 24.84 3.96
N ASP A 85 -6.70 23.94 3.00
CA ASP A 85 -7.71 22.87 3.20
C ASP A 85 -7.21 21.83 4.21
N ALA A 86 -8.10 21.33 5.08
CA ALA A 86 -7.76 20.28 6.04
C ALA A 86 -7.44 18.93 5.36
N LEU A 87 -8.14 18.63 4.26
CA LEU A 87 -7.93 17.46 3.41
C LEU A 87 -7.60 17.91 1.99
N CYS A 88 -6.62 17.26 1.37
CA CYS A 88 -6.23 17.55 0.00
C CYS A 88 -7.34 17.11 -0.96
N LYS A 89 -7.95 18.07 -1.66
CA LYS A 89 -9.00 17.79 -2.66
C LYS A 89 -8.52 16.87 -3.78
N GLY A 90 -7.21 16.89 -4.09
CA GLY A 90 -6.61 16.01 -5.10
C GLY A 90 -6.57 14.54 -4.68
N CYS A 91 -5.91 14.25 -3.55
CA CYS A 91 -5.59 12.87 -3.13
C CYS A 91 -6.30 12.37 -1.86
N GLY A 92 -7.03 13.22 -1.13
CA GLY A 92 -7.78 12.85 0.08
C GLY A 92 -6.95 12.78 1.37
N ARG A 93 -5.63 13.01 1.30
CA ARG A 93 -4.73 13.01 2.45
C ARG A 93 -4.81 14.30 3.26
N THR A 94 -4.62 14.18 4.57
CA THR A 94 -4.35 15.30 5.49
C THR A 94 -3.00 15.93 5.19
N PHE A 95 -2.76 17.15 5.69
CA PHE A 95 -1.45 17.79 5.57
C PHE A 95 -0.31 16.97 6.20
N ALA A 96 -0.57 16.34 7.36
CA ALA A 96 0.42 15.50 8.03
C ALA A 96 0.78 14.24 7.21
N GLU A 97 -0.21 13.53 6.66
CA GLU A 97 0.03 12.38 5.78
C GLU A 97 0.77 12.77 4.49
N VAL A 98 0.54 13.99 3.96
CA VAL A 98 1.28 14.47 2.78
C VAL A 98 2.75 14.71 3.12
N GLN A 99 3.03 15.39 4.23
CA GLN A 99 4.41 15.74 4.61
C GLN A 99 5.24 14.54 5.04
N HIS A 100 4.68 13.65 5.86
CA HIS A 100 5.42 12.54 6.46
C HIS A 100 5.31 11.24 5.64
N TRP A 101 4.70 11.28 4.44
CA TRP A 101 4.48 10.09 3.61
C TRP A 101 5.72 9.18 3.47
N PRO A 102 6.94 9.71 3.20
CA PRO A 102 8.12 8.85 3.04
C PRO A 102 8.53 8.11 4.32
N GLU A 103 8.16 8.64 5.49
CA GLU A 103 8.52 8.10 6.81
C GLU A 103 7.44 7.17 7.39
N MET A 104 6.23 7.19 6.81
CA MET A 104 5.13 6.35 7.24
C MET A 104 5.41 4.88 6.94
N SER A 105 5.05 4.01 7.89
CA SER A 105 5.11 2.56 7.70
C SER A 105 4.18 2.10 6.56
N PRO A 106 4.44 0.93 5.96
CA PRO A 106 3.51 0.29 5.04
C PRO A 106 2.08 0.20 5.62
N ALA A 107 1.89 -0.19 6.88
CA ALA A 107 0.55 -0.27 7.46
C ALA A 107 -0.11 1.12 7.59
N ASP A 108 0.64 2.15 7.99
CA ASP A 108 0.14 3.53 8.06
C ASP A 108 -0.30 4.03 6.67
N LYS A 109 0.53 3.79 5.64
CA LYS A 109 0.20 4.16 4.25
C LYS A 109 -1.05 3.40 3.77
N ARG A 110 -1.17 2.11 4.09
CA ARG A 110 -2.34 1.31 3.76
C ARG A 110 -3.60 1.80 4.48
N ALA A 111 -3.50 2.20 5.75
CA ALA A 111 -4.62 2.80 6.47
C ALA A 111 -5.12 4.09 5.77
N THR A 112 -4.21 4.97 5.35
CA THR A 112 -4.57 6.14 4.53
C THR A 112 -5.25 5.72 3.23
N TRP A 113 -4.69 4.76 2.49
CA TRP A 113 -5.27 4.25 1.24
C TRP A 113 -6.68 3.69 1.43
N ARG A 114 -6.90 2.87 2.47
CA ARG A 114 -8.22 2.32 2.81
C ARG A 114 -9.22 3.45 3.07
N ARG A 115 -8.85 4.42 3.91
CA ARG A 115 -9.67 5.57 4.26
C ARG A 115 -10.08 6.39 3.02
N ILE A 116 -9.11 6.87 2.24
CA ILE A 116 -9.41 7.73 1.08
C ILE A 116 -10.21 7.01 0.01
N THR A 117 -10.00 5.69 -0.15
CA THR A 117 -10.73 4.88 -1.12
C THR A 117 -12.18 4.67 -0.68
N ALA A 118 -12.40 4.42 0.61
CA ALA A 118 -13.74 4.30 1.19
C ALA A 118 -14.52 5.63 1.12
N GLU A 119 -13.85 6.75 1.38
CA GLU A 119 -14.45 8.08 1.27
C GLU A 119 -14.81 8.43 -0.19
N GLY A 120 -13.92 8.15 -1.15
CA GLY A 120 -14.17 8.34 -2.59
C GLY A 120 -14.41 9.80 -3.02
N THR A 121 -14.22 10.78 -2.12
CA THR A 121 -14.56 12.18 -2.35
C THR A 121 -13.48 12.96 -3.11
N ALA A 122 -12.21 12.53 -3.01
CA ALA A 122 -11.08 13.19 -3.63
C ALA A 122 -11.12 13.12 -5.17
N TRP A 123 -10.56 14.14 -5.83
CA TRP A 123 -10.65 14.30 -7.29
C TRP A 123 -10.01 13.15 -8.07
N ARG A 124 -9.01 12.47 -7.51
CA ARG A 124 -8.42 11.27 -8.10
C ARG A 124 -9.42 10.12 -8.34
N PHE A 125 -10.58 10.14 -7.69
CA PHE A 125 -11.64 9.13 -7.84
C PHE A 125 -12.78 9.60 -8.74
N ASN A 126 -12.84 10.90 -9.05
CA ASN A 126 -13.93 11.49 -9.84
C ASN A 126 -13.40 12.40 -10.97
N ARG A 127 -13.11 13.67 -10.68
CA ARG A 127 -12.83 14.74 -11.65
C ARG A 127 -11.53 14.55 -12.43
N TYR A 128 -10.51 13.96 -11.81
CA TYR A 128 -9.17 13.78 -12.35
C TYR A 128 -8.69 12.32 -12.21
N ALA A 129 -9.59 11.37 -12.50
CA ALA A 129 -9.29 9.95 -12.37
C ALA A 129 -8.22 9.45 -13.35
N GLU A 130 -8.08 10.13 -14.50
CA GLU A 130 -7.05 9.87 -15.50
C GLU A 130 -5.63 10.06 -14.94
N ARG A 131 -5.41 11.10 -14.13
CA ARG A 131 -4.08 11.39 -13.54
C ARG A 131 -3.63 10.32 -12.56
N ALA A 132 -4.57 9.64 -11.90
CA ALA A 132 -4.25 8.52 -11.02
C ALA A 132 -3.72 7.31 -11.81
N ARG A 133 -4.13 7.14 -13.07
CA ARG A 133 -3.68 6.04 -13.94
C ARG A 133 -2.30 6.31 -14.54
N GLU A 134 -2.03 7.55 -14.94
CA GLU A 134 -0.73 7.96 -15.47
C GLU A 134 0.39 7.75 -14.44
N GLY A 135 0.13 8.08 -13.17
CA GLY A 135 1.08 7.82 -12.09
C GLY A 135 1.40 6.33 -11.89
N ALA A 136 0.42 5.44 -12.07
CA ALA A 136 0.64 3.99 -11.95
C ALA A 136 1.46 3.40 -13.12
N ALA A 137 1.36 3.99 -14.32
CA ALA A 137 2.14 3.55 -15.48
C ALA A 137 3.63 3.94 -15.36
N ASN A 138 3.92 5.07 -14.71
CA ASN A 138 5.28 5.62 -14.64
C ASN A 138 6.18 4.92 -13.59
N THR A 139 5.60 4.21 -12.61
CA THR A 139 6.36 3.47 -11.57
C THR A 139 7.07 2.22 -12.10
N THR A 140 6.84 1.81 -13.36
CA THR A 140 7.38 0.56 -13.91
C THR A 140 8.73 0.74 -14.64
N THR A 141 9.29 1.95 -14.76
CA THR A 141 10.51 2.16 -15.56
C THR A 141 11.49 3.12 -14.92
N GLU A 142 12.48 2.59 -14.21
CA GLU A 142 13.85 3.14 -14.18
C GLU A 142 14.79 2.09 -13.53
N PRO A 143 15.67 1.41 -14.30
CA PRO A 143 16.80 0.72 -13.71
C PRO A 143 17.81 1.77 -13.23
N GLU A 144 18.30 1.62 -11.99
CA GLU A 144 19.35 2.45 -11.38
C GLU A 144 20.50 2.69 -12.37
N GLY A 145 20.63 3.94 -12.83
CA GLY A 145 21.77 4.38 -13.61
C GLY A 145 23.00 4.41 -12.71
N THR A 146 23.91 3.46 -12.93
CA THR A 146 25.25 3.42 -12.34
C THR A 146 25.98 4.73 -12.65
N SER A 147 26.01 5.65 -11.67
CA SER A 147 26.85 6.84 -11.75
C SER A 147 28.29 6.43 -11.42
N SER A 148 28.99 5.92 -12.44
CA SER A 148 30.46 5.85 -12.42
C SER A 148 31.00 7.28 -12.46
N ARG A 149 31.33 7.82 -11.28
CA ARG A 149 32.33 8.88 -11.15
C ARG A 149 33.70 8.21 -11.25
N GLU A 150 34.41 8.46 -12.33
CA GLU A 150 35.84 8.20 -12.47
C GLU A 150 36.64 9.51 -12.32
N PRO A 151 37.93 9.42 -11.96
CA PRO A 151 38.62 10.36 -11.06
C PRO A 151 39.07 11.69 -11.66
#